data_AF-A0A952V4Q5-F1
#
_entry.id   AF-A0A952V4Q5-F1
#
_cell.length_a   1.000
_cell.length_b   1.000
_cell.length_c   1.000
_cell.angle_alpha   90.00
_cell.angle_beta   90.00
_cell.angle_gamma   90.00
#
_symmetry.space_group_name_H-M   'P 1'
#
loop_
_entity.id
_entity.type
_entity.pdbx_description
1 polymer ?
#
loop_
_entity_poly.entity_id
_entity_poly.type
_entity_poly.pdbx_seq_one_letter_code
_entity_poly.pdbx_strand_id
1 'polypeptide(L)'
;MLLESCVSQPECNSDTRSHCKAWLEQLLAEIPTVILDAKEQHATAGEVAVVPDSVAIDGERVTDAEVLAGHKEHELDPGEHTFVFRRAGAQDVTLKRDIRASRDSKRIAVPVLFRPLPVSIRFDVKERQSRGDMIPVVPEAILIDGAPVRHREAMAGIAPYEVAPGKHTFVFMRAGSAPVSVEQEIAASPSSPIVISARFEATRKPEVAPSATVVEPAPEPKRSGTSWGAIGLGTAAVGAVGLGLGVYFGAKAMSLQNDAKCPENKCGADGDPSVLRDAKSAANVSTALFVAGGILGIGGLAILLLSPSPSSAATVRLRSVASGEVAGAVLEGAF
;
A
#
# COMPACT_ATOMS: atom_id res chain seq x y z
N MET A 1 12.94 52.70 4.94
CA MET A 1 13.27 53.76 5.91
C MET A 1 13.74 55.09 5.32
N LEU A 2 14.54 55.15 4.24
CA LEU A 2 15.00 56.46 3.70
C LEU A 2 13.88 57.29 3.02
N LEU A 3 12.88 56.64 2.42
CA LEU A 3 11.77 57.31 1.72
C LEU A 3 10.72 57.92 2.67
N GLU A 4 10.37 57.26 3.77
CA GLU A 4 9.44 57.80 4.78
C GLU A 4 9.98 59.06 5.47
N SER A 5 11.31 59.14 5.61
CA SER A 5 12.00 60.31 6.16
C SER A 5 11.87 61.54 5.24
N CYS A 6 11.77 61.34 3.93
CA CYS A 6 11.66 62.43 2.94
C CYS A 6 10.25 63.06 2.92
N VAL A 7 9.21 62.27 3.19
CA VAL A 7 7.79 62.73 3.20
C VAL A 7 7.44 63.54 4.46
N SER A 8 8.17 63.32 5.56
CA SER A 8 7.92 63.95 6.86
C SER A 8 8.71 65.25 7.11
N GLN A 9 9.59 65.63 6.17
CA GLN A 9 10.39 66.85 6.29
C GLN A 9 9.55 68.12 6.04
N PRO A 10 9.64 69.14 6.91
CA PRO A 10 8.85 70.36 6.81
C PRO A 10 9.16 71.19 5.55
N GLU A 11 10.32 70.98 4.93
CA GLU A 11 10.78 71.71 3.74
C GLU A 11 10.15 71.23 2.42
N CYS A 12 9.44 70.10 2.43
CA CYS A 12 8.86 69.51 1.23
C CYS A 12 7.48 70.13 0.92
N ASN A 13 7.26 70.70 -0.27
CA ASN A 13 5.96 71.30 -0.65
C ASN A 13 4.87 70.23 -0.88
N SER A 14 3.59 70.63 -0.87
CA SER A 14 2.45 69.70 -0.95
C SER A 14 2.44 68.85 -2.22
N ASP A 15 2.83 69.44 -3.35
CA ASP A 15 2.83 68.76 -4.65
C ASP A 15 3.90 67.66 -4.71
N THR A 16 5.09 67.94 -4.18
CA THR A 16 6.18 66.94 -4.12
C THR A 16 5.83 65.80 -3.17
N ARG A 17 5.18 66.09 -2.03
CA ARG A 17 4.69 65.05 -1.13
C ARG A 17 3.62 64.18 -1.79
N SER A 18 2.71 64.77 -2.56
CA SER A 18 1.67 64.04 -3.29
C SER A 18 2.27 63.12 -4.36
N HIS A 19 3.22 63.61 -5.16
CA HIS A 19 3.90 62.80 -6.18
C HIS A 19 4.76 61.69 -5.57
N CYS A 20 5.49 61.98 -4.49
CA CYS A 20 6.30 60.98 -3.79
C CYS A 20 5.43 59.88 -3.19
N LYS A 21 4.29 60.25 -2.59
CA LYS A 21 3.32 59.29 -2.06
C LYS A 21 2.73 58.41 -3.18
N ALA A 22 2.32 59.01 -4.29
CA ALA A 22 1.77 58.26 -5.43
C ALA A 22 2.80 57.29 -6.03
N TRP A 23 4.06 57.72 -6.14
CA TRP A 23 5.16 56.87 -6.61
C TRP A 23 5.49 55.74 -5.63
N LEU A 24 5.50 56.03 -4.32
CA LEU A 24 5.70 55.00 -3.30
C LEU A 24 4.54 54.00 -3.27
N GLU A 25 3.29 54.46 -3.40
CA GLU A 25 2.13 53.57 -3.53
C GLU A 25 2.21 52.69 -4.78
N GLN A 26 2.71 53.21 -5.91
CA GLN A 26 2.97 52.41 -7.10
C GLN A 26 4.08 51.37 -6.87
N LEU A 27 5.19 51.76 -6.24
CA LEU A 27 6.30 50.84 -5.92
C LEU A 27 5.88 49.73 -4.97
N LEU A 28 5.18 50.07 -3.88
CA LEU A 28 4.64 49.11 -2.93
C LEU A 28 3.60 48.19 -3.58
N ALA A 29 2.81 48.72 -4.52
CA ALA A 29 1.89 47.90 -5.30
C ALA A 29 2.60 46.90 -6.23
N GLU A 30 3.88 47.07 -6.56
CA GLU A 30 4.64 46.14 -7.39
C GLU A 30 5.38 45.04 -6.61
N ILE A 31 5.31 45.06 -5.27
CA ILE A 31 5.92 44.00 -4.46
C ILE A 31 5.22 42.67 -4.76
N PRO A 32 5.94 41.64 -5.25
CA PRO A 32 5.37 40.33 -5.51
C PRO A 32 5.05 39.60 -4.21
N THR A 33 4.09 38.70 -4.29
CA THR A 33 3.74 37.79 -3.21
C THR A 33 4.01 36.35 -3.61
N VAL A 34 4.45 35.55 -2.66
CA VAL A 34 4.65 34.11 -2.84
C VAL A 34 3.64 33.30 -2.03
N ILE A 35 3.21 32.18 -2.60
CA ILE A 35 2.46 31.13 -1.89
C ILE A 35 3.29 29.86 -1.93
N LEU A 36 3.50 29.27 -0.75
CA LEU A 36 4.24 28.02 -0.60
C LEU A 36 3.30 26.85 -0.93
N ASP A 37 3.64 26.06 -1.95
CA ASP A 37 2.87 24.87 -2.34
C ASP A 37 3.71 23.63 -2.02
N ALA A 38 3.52 23.08 -0.83
CA ALA A 38 4.27 21.93 -0.37
C ALA A 38 3.47 20.63 -0.53
N LYS A 39 4.11 19.65 -1.16
CA LYS A 39 3.58 18.30 -1.34
C LYS A 39 4.59 17.27 -0.86
N GLU A 40 4.11 16.08 -0.54
CA GLU A 40 4.94 14.93 -0.18
C GLU A 40 4.59 13.75 -1.08
N GLN A 41 5.62 13.06 -1.56
CA GLN A 41 5.44 11.85 -2.36
C GLN A 41 5.06 10.68 -1.44
N HIS A 42 3.87 10.12 -1.65
CA HIS A 42 3.39 8.91 -0.99
C HIS A 42 3.39 7.73 -1.97
N ALA A 43 3.73 6.53 -1.49
CA ALA A 43 3.83 5.33 -2.34
C ALA A 43 2.48 4.93 -2.96
N THR A 44 1.39 5.08 -2.20
CA THR A 44 0.03 4.65 -2.60
C THR A 44 -0.89 5.78 -3.04
N ALA A 45 -0.69 6.98 -2.49
CA ALA A 45 -1.58 8.12 -2.68
C ALA A 45 -1.04 9.17 -3.67
N GLY A 46 0.17 8.97 -4.21
CA GLY A 46 0.81 9.97 -5.08
C GLY A 46 1.28 11.19 -4.31
N GLU A 47 1.20 12.37 -4.91
CA GLU A 47 1.56 13.63 -4.25
C GLU A 47 0.42 14.12 -3.35
N VAL A 48 0.71 14.27 -2.06
CA VAL A 48 -0.26 14.74 -1.06
C VAL A 48 0.16 16.12 -0.56
N ALA A 49 -0.77 17.07 -0.47
CA ALA A 49 -0.50 18.39 0.10
C ALA A 49 -0.13 18.28 1.58
N VAL A 50 0.93 18.99 1.98
CA VAL A 50 1.47 18.94 3.35
C VAL A 50 1.93 20.32 3.81
N VAL A 51 2.01 20.50 5.12
CA VAL A 51 2.60 21.70 5.74
C VAL A 51 4.06 21.39 6.10
N PRO A 52 5.04 22.20 5.66
CA PRO A 52 6.43 22.10 6.13
C PRO A 52 6.54 22.40 7.63
N ASP A 53 7.49 21.76 8.33
CA ASP A 53 7.75 22.08 9.74
C ASP A 53 8.49 23.41 9.90
N SER A 54 9.31 23.77 8.92
CA SER A 54 9.90 25.10 8.83
C SER A 54 10.25 25.46 7.40
N VAL A 55 10.19 26.75 7.10
CA VAL A 55 10.69 27.34 5.87
C VAL A 55 11.60 28.50 6.24
N ALA A 56 12.76 28.57 5.61
CA ALA A 56 13.63 29.74 5.66
C ALA A 56 13.76 30.35 4.27
N ILE A 57 13.63 31.67 4.18
CA ILE A 57 13.82 32.45 2.95
C ILE A 57 15.02 33.35 3.20
N ASP A 58 16.06 33.19 2.38
CA ASP A 58 17.37 33.86 2.51
C ASP A 58 18.02 33.74 3.90
N GLY A 59 17.72 32.64 4.59
CA GLY A 59 18.23 32.35 5.93
C GLY A 59 17.33 32.84 7.07
N GLU A 60 16.32 33.67 6.79
CA GLU A 60 15.32 34.09 7.78
C GLU A 60 14.17 33.09 7.86
N ARG A 61 13.75 32.73 9.07
CA ARG A 61 12.66 31.76 9.26
C ARG A 61 11.30 32.43 9.10
N VAL A 62 10.44 31.81 8.30
CA VAL A 62 9.02 32.15 8.24
C VAL A 62 8.35 31.67 9.52
N THR A 63 7.73 32.60 10.26
CA THR A 63 7.09 32.32 11.56
C THR A 63 5.56 32.25 11.48
N ASP A 64 4.96 32.77 10.41
CA ASP A 64 3.52 32.77 10.21
C ASP A 64 3.03 31.39 9.74
N ALA A 65 2.19 30.74 10.53
CA ALA A 65 1.66 29.41 10.25
C ALA A 65 0.74 29.36 9.02
N GLU A 66 0.02 30.44 8.73
CA GLU A 66 -0.85 30.49 7.54
C GLU A 66 -0.02 30.60 6.26
N VAL A 67 1.14 31.26 6.32
CA VAL A 67 2.11 31.29 5.23
C VAL A 67 2.73 29.90 5.01
N LEU A 68 3.15 29.23 6.10
CA LEU A 68 3.69 27.87 6.03
C LEU A 68 2.68 26.88 5.44
N ALA A 69 1.39 27.04 5.77
CA ALA A 69 0.30 26.21 5.23
C ALA A 69 -0.07 26.56 3.77
N GLY A 70 0.51 27.61 3.18
CA GLY A 70 0.15 28.07 1.84
C GLY A 70 -1.22 28.75 1.76
N HIS A 71 -1.83 29.10 2.91
CA HIS A 71 -3.13 29.77 2.97
C HIS A 71 -3.02 31.29 2.91
N LYS A 72 -1.84 31.82 3.27
CA LYS A 72 -1.54 33.25 3.26
C LYS A 72 -0.33 33.54 2.38
N GLU A 73 -0.44 34.62 1.63
CA GLU A 73 0.64 35.17 0.82
C GLU A 73 1.74 35.78 1.70
N HIS A 74 2.99 35.58 1.28
CA HIS A 74 4.15 36.24 1.88
C HIS A 74 4.72 37.26 0.90
N GLU A 75 4.83 38.51 1.33
CA GLU A 75 5.48 39.56 0.54
C GLU A 75 6.98 39.29 0.47
N LEU A 76 7.53 39.46 -0.73
CA LEU A 76 8.95 39.26 -0.96
C LEU A 76 9.46 40.33 -1.91
N ASP A 77 10.69 40.78 -1.69
CA ASP A 77 11.32 41.70 -2.64
C ASP A 77 11.51 41.02 -4.02
N PRO A 78 11.57 41.79 -5.12
CA PRO A 78 11.95 41.22 -6.42
C PRO A 78 13.44 40.82 -6.44
N GLY A 79 13.75 39.64 -6.98
CA GLY A 79 15.13 39.17 -7.13
C GLY A 79 15.31 37.66 -6.95
N GLU A 80 16.55 37.19 -6.90
CA GLU A 80 16.85 35.79 -6.57
C GLU A 80 16.76 35.56 -5.06
N HIS A 81 15.89 34.63 -4.65
CA HIS A 81 15.72 34.20 -3.28
C HIS A 81 16.02 32.72 -3.13
N THR A 82 16.57 32.35 -1.98
CA THR A 82 16.84 30.96 -1.60
C THR A 82 15.84 30.50 -0.54
N PHE A 83 15.08 29.48 -0.88
CA PHE A 83 14.09 28.85 0.01
C PHE A 83 14.66 27.53 0.54
N VAL A 84 14.57 27.32 1.85
CA VAL A 84 14.95 26.07 2.51
C VAL A 84 13.74 25.53 3.24
N PHE A 85 13.18 24.44 2.73
CA PHE A 85 12.02 23.75 3.28
C PHE A 85 12.49 22.53 4.08
N ARG A 86 11.96 22.39 5.30
CA ARG A 86 12.24 21.23 6.15
C ARG A 86 10.96 20.56 6.60
N ARG A 87 11.04 19.24 6.68
CA ARG A 87 9.97 18.39 7.18
C ARG A 87 10.57 17.14 7.81
N ALA A 88 10.09 16.79 9.00
CA ALA A 88 10.53 15.64 9.76
C ALA A 88 10.32 14.37 8.95
N GLY A 89 11.36 13.55 8.88
CA GLY A 89 11.32 12.29 8.12
C GLY A 89 11.33 12.47 6.61
N ALA A 90 11.62 13.66 6.08
CA ALA A 90 11.83 13.91 4.65
C ALA A 90 13.18 14.58 4.39
N GLN A 91 13.65 14.51 3.13
CA GLN A 91 14.84 15.23 2.71
C GLN A 91 14.56 16.75 2.70
N ASP A 92 15.47 17.51 3.32
CA ASP A 92 15.46 18.98 3.23
C ASP A 92 15.56 19.41 1.77
N VAL A 93 14.73 20.38 1.36
CA VAL A 93 14.73 20.89 -0.02
C VAL A 93 15.19 22.34 -0.04
N THR A 94 16.25 22.61 -0.82
CA THR A 94 16.74 23.97 -1.07
C THR A 94 16.46 24.36 -2.52
N LEU A 95 15.74 25.46 -2.71
CA LEU A 95 15.33 25.98 -4.01
C LEU A 95 15.81 27.41 -4.18
N LYS A 96 16.40 27.71 -5.34
CA LYS A 96 16.66 29.08 -5.77
C LYS A 96 15.59 29.50 -6.77
N ARG A 97 14.98 30.66 -6.54
CA ARG A 97 13.88 31.18 -7.36
C ARG A 97 14.10 32.66 -7.59
N ASP A 98 14.06 33.06 -8.85
CA ASP A 98 14.01 34.47 -9.24
C ASP A 98 12.54 34.92 -9.18
N ILE A 99 12.23 35.73 -8.18
CA ILE A 99 10.92 36.29 -7.88
C ILE A 99 10.81 37.60 -8.63
N ARG A 100 10.00 37.62 -9.68
CA ARG A 100 9.75 38.80 -10.51
C ARG A 100 8.29 39.16 -10.47
N ALA A 101 7.99 40.46 -10.36
CA ALA A 101 6.65 40.96 -10.56
C ALA A 101 6.18 40.58 -11.99
N SER A 102 5.18 39.70 -12.08
CA SER A 102 4.51 39.45 -13.36
C SER A 102 3.38 40.45 -13.54
N ARG A 103 3.23 40.95 -14.77
CA ARG A 103 2.12 41.85 -15.15
C ARG A 103 0.75 41.17 -15.00
N ASP A 104 0.71 39.84 -15.10
CA ASP A 104 -0.52 39.05 -15.14
C ASP A 104 -0.87 38.42 -13.78
N SER A 105 0.10 38.28 -12.86
CA SER A 105 -0.13 37.78 -11.50
C SER A 105 0.96 38.25 -10.55
N LYS A 106 0.57 38.90 -9.45
CA LYS A 106 1.48 39.20 -8.34
C LYS A 106 1.78 37.97 -7.49
N ARG A 107 0.96 36.93 -7.60
CA ARG A 107 1.05 35.69 -6.83
C ARG A 107 1.92 34.68 -7.56
N ILE A 108 3.00 34.27 -6.90
CA ILE A 108 3.97 33.32 -7.42
C ILE A 108 3.93 32.07 -6.56
N ALA A 109 3.54 30.94 -7.16
CA ALA A 109 3.60 29.66 -6.49
C ALA A 109 5.05 29.16 -6.40
N VAL A 110 5.45 28.74 -5.20
CA VAL A 110 6.72 28.07 -4.92
C VAL A 110 6.44 26.60 -4.60
N PRO A 111 6.29 25.73 -5.62
CA PRO A 111 6.10 24.31 -5.44
C PRO A 111 7.34 23.64 -4.87
N VAL A 112 7.14 22.80 -3.86
CA VAL A 112 8.14 21.91 -3.28
C VAL A 112 7.56 20.51 -3.13
N LEU A 113 8.35 19.49 -3.47
CA LEU A 113 8.00 18.09 -3.29
C LEU A 113 8.98 17.44 -2.31
N PHE A 114 8.49 17.12 -1.12
CA PHE A 114 9.21 16.35 -0.13
C PHE A 114 9.26 14.87 -0.54
N ARG A 115 10.46 14.29 -0.39
CA ARG A 115 10.69 12.86 -0.52
C ARG A 115 10.95 12.29 0.86
N PRO A 116 10.15 11.31 1.32
CA PRO A 116 10.38 10.69 2.61
C PRO A 116 11.76 10.04 2.66
N LEU A 117 12.41 10.13 3.82
CA LEU A 117 13.65 9.42 4.10
C LEU A 117 13.34 7.94 4.38
N PRO A 118 14.20 7.01 3.93
CA PRO A 118 14.06 5.62 4.31
C PRO A 118 14.18 5.47 5.83
N VAL A 119 13.35 4.61 6.40
CA VAL A 119 13.34 4.28 7.82
C VAL A 119 13.99 2.91 8.00
N SER A 120 14.92 2.82 8.96
CA SER A 120 15.52 1.55 9.34
C SER A 120 14.57 0.73 10.21
N ILE A 121 14.38 -0.54 9.87
CA ILE A 121 13.64 -1.52 10.66
C ILE A 121 14.53 -2.71 11.04
N ARG A 122 14.17 -3.41 12.10
CA ARG A 122 14.80 -4.68 12.50
C ARG A 122 13.73 -5.72 12.74
N PHE A 123 13.94 -6.94 12.25
CA PHE A 123 13.03 -8.05 12.50
C PHE A 123 13.36 -8.74 13.83
N ASP A 124 12.38 -8.89 14.71
CA ASP A 124 12.43 -9.72 15.91
C ASP A 124 11.47 -10.90 15.74
N VAL A 125 11.97 -11.95 15.09
CA VAL A 125 11.18 -13.14 14.81
C VAL A 125 11.50 -14.20 15.84
N LYS A 126 10.47 -14.64 16.57
CA LYS A 126 10.61 -15.64 17.63
C LYS A 126 9.69 -16.83 17.39
N GLU A 127 10.10 -18.00 17.86
CA GLU A 127 9.25 -19.18 17.90
C GLU A 127 9.08 -19.68 19.33
N ARG A 128 7.85 -20.06 19.66
CA ARG A 128 7.54 -20.72 20.91
C ARG A 128 7.89 -22.20 20.84
N GLN A 129 8.80 -22.67 21.69
CA GLN A 129 9.09 -24.11 21.82
C GLN A 129 8.08 -24.84 22.70
N SER A 130 8.11 -26.17 22.66
CA SER A 130 7.26 -27.08 23.44
C SER A 130 7.27 -26.82 24.96
N ARG A 131 8.36 -26.23 25.48
CA ARG A 131 8.53 -25.86 26.90
C ARG A 131 7.96 -24.48 27.24
N GLY A 132 7.44 -23.74 26.26
CA GLY A 132 6.90 -22.39 26.41
C GLY A 132 7.90 -21.26 26.15
N ASP A 133 9.20 -21.57 26.05
CA ASP A 133 10.25 -20.58 25.79
C ASP A 133 10.16 -19.99 24.37
N MET A 134 10.35 -18.68 24.24
CA MET A 134 10.43 -17.98 22.97
C MET A 134 11.90 -17.85 22.54
N ILE A 135 12.29 -18.50 21.45
CA ILE A 135 13.65 -18.42 20.92
C ILE A 135 13.69 -17.57 19.63
N PRO A 136 14.77 -16.80 19.39
CA PRO A 136 14.95 -16.12 18.11
C PRO A 136 15.15 -17.14 16.99
N VAL A 137 14.49 -16.90 15.86
CA VAL A 137 14.55 -17.78 14.69
C VAL A 137 14.70 -16.95 13.42
N VAL A 138 15.40 -17.50 12.42
CA VAL A 138 15.51 -16.87 11.11
C VAL A 138 14.44 -17.48 10.20
N PRO A 139 13.48 -16.70 9.69
CA PRO A 139 12.49 -17.20 8.74
C PRO A 139 13.16 -17.58 7.40
N GLU A 140 12.49 -18.40 6.60
CA GLU A 140 12.97 -18.79 5.26
C GLU A 140 12.73 -17.71 4.22
N ALA A 141 11.65 -16.93 4.39
CA ALA A 141 11.37 -15.76 3.59
C ALA A 141 10.66 -14.69 4.44
N ILE A 142 10.96 -13.43 4.11
CA ILE A 142 10.20 -12.27 4.56
C ILE A 142 9.75 -11.54 3.30
N LEU A 143 8.45 -11.25 3.19
CA LEU A 143 7.88 -10.39 2.16
C LEU A 143 7.46 -9.07 2.80
N ILE A 144 7.79 -7.95 2.15
CA ILE A 144 7.32 -6.62 2.50
C ILE A 144 6.48 -6.14 1.32
N ASP A 145 5.18 -5.96 1.53
CA ASP A 145 4.21 -5.60 0.48
C ASP A 145 4.26 -6.55 -0.73
N GLY A 146 4.54 -7.83 -0.46
CA GLY A 146 4.69 -8.87 -1.47
C GLY A 146 6.09 -8.95 -2.11
N ALA A 147 6.98 -7.99 -1.88
CA ALA A 147 8.36 -8.01 -2.37
C ALA A 147 9.29 -8.80 -1.41
N PRO A 148 10.14 -9.71 -1.90
CA PRO A 148 11.00 -10.51 -1.03
C PRO A 148 12.21 -9.74 -0.50
N VAL A 149 12.47 -9.85 0.80
CA VAL A 149 13.72 -9.39 1.43
C VAL A 149 14.85 -10.35 1.04
N ARG A 150 15.86 -9.84 0.32
CA ARG A 150 17.00 -10.66 -0.17
C ARG A 150 18.24 -10.64 0.73
N HIS A 151 18.24 -9.83 1.78
CA HIS A 151 19.37 -9.69 2.70
C HIS A 151 19.24 -10.64 3.89
N ARG A 152 20.06 -11.69 3.94
CA ARG A 152 20.00 -12.71 4.99
C ARG A 152 20.29 -12.17 6.39
N GLU A 153 21.22 -11.24 6.53
CA GLU A 153 21.55 -10.61 7.81
C GLU A 153 20.41 -9.74 8.35
N ALA A 154 19.65 -9.10 7.45
CA ALA A 154 18.44 -8.38 7.81
C ALA A 154 17.37 -9.38 8.30
N MET A 155 17.13 -10.46 7.56
CA MET A 155 16.16 -11.50 7.95
C MET A 155 16.49 -12.14 9.31
N ALA A 156 17.78 -12.23 9.66
CA ALA A 156 18.22 -12.72 10.95
C ALA A 156 18.09 -11.70 12.10
N GLY A 157 17.58 -10.48 11.83
CA GLY A 157 17.45 -9.41 12.82
C GLY A 157 18.78 -8.76 13.21
N ILE A 158 19.86 -9.01 12.47
CA ILE A 158 21.21 -8.53 12.79
C ILE A 158 21.42 -7.13 12.18
N ALA A 159 21.27 -7.04 10.86
CA ALA A 159 21.39 -5.79 10.13
C ALA A 159 20.03 -5.07 10.06
N PRO A 160 20.00 -3.73 10.11
CA PRO A 160 18.79 -2.99 9.80
C PRO A 160 18.41 -3.17 8.32
N TYR A 161 17.12 -3.03 8.02
CA TYR A 161 16.59 -3.02 6.67
C TYR A 161 15.87 -1.69 6.42
N GLU A 162 16.08 -1.08 5.27
CA GLU A 162 15.46 0.20 4.93
C GLU A 162 14.11 -0.02 4.26
N VAL A 163 13.08 0.64 4.76
CA VAL A 163 11.74 0.69 4.17
C VAL A 163 11.28 2.13 4.03
N ALA A 164 10.35 2.37 3.11
CA ALA A 164 9.65 3.65 3.09
C ALA A 164 8.83 3.82 4.39
N PRO A 165 8.53 5.05 4.81
CA PRO A 165 7.48 5.28 5.80
C PRO A 165 6.11 5.04 5.17
N GLY A 166 5.13 4.74 6.03
CA GLY A 166 3.76 4.43 5.65
C GLY A 166 3.32 3.04 6.09
N LYS A 167 2.18 2.57 5.56
CA LYS A 167 1.62 1.25 5.89
C LYS A 167 2.33 0.17 5.10
N HIS A 168 2.83 -0.83 5.83
CA HIS A 168 3.51 -1.98 5.25
C HIS A 168 2.89 -3.29 5.79
N THR A 169 2.79 -4.28 4.91
CA THR A 169 2.42 -5.65 5.26
C THR A 169 3.68 -6.53 5.23
N PHE A 170 4.01 -7.09 6.38
CA PHE A 170 5.14 -7.99 6.57
C PHE A 170 4.64 -9.43 6.66
N VAL A 171 5.09 -10.29 5.74
CA VAL A 171 4.74 -11.71 5.74
C VAL A 171 5.98 -12.54 6.02
N PHE A 172 5.95 -13.28 7.12
CA PHE A 172 7.04 -14.15 7.56
C PHE A 172 6.69 -15.60 7.24
N MET A 173 7.57 -16.28 6.51
CA MET A 173 7.37 -17.67 6.09
C MET A 173 8.45 -18.56 6.69
N ARG A 174 8.04 -19.75 7.14
CA ARG A 174 8.94 -20.75 7.71
C ARG A 174 8.38 -22.15 7.49
N ALA A 175 9.24 -23.09 7.11
CA ALA A 175 8.85 -24.49 6.96
C ALA A 175 8.20 -25.05 8.22
N GLY A 176 7.07 -25.73 8.02
CA GLY A 176 6.30 -26.36 9.09
C GLY A 176 5.32 -25.42 9.81
N SER A 177 5.39 -24.10 9.61
CA SER A 177 4.48 -23.14 10.25
C SER A 177 3.58 -22.44 9.24
N ALA A 178 2.38 -22.04 9.67
CA ALA A 178 1.56 -21.13 8.88
C ALA A 178 2.26 -19.77 8.73
N PRO A 179 2.15 -19.07 7.58
CA PRO A 179 2.70 -17.73 7.42
C PRO A 179 2.13 -16.75 8.45
N VAL A 180 2.98 -15.90 8.99
CA VAL A 180 2.58 -14.83 9.93
C VAL A 180 2.53 -13.51 9.16
N SER A 181 1.37 -12.86 9.16
CA SER A 181 1.18 -11.54 8.53
C SER A 181 1.06 -10.46 9.61
N VAL A 182 1.86 -9.40 9.50
CA VAL A 182 1.85 -8.25 10.38
C VAL A 182 1.64 -7.00 9.55
N GLU A 183 0.57 -6.26 9.82
CA GLU A 183 0.38 -4.92 9.26
C GLU A 183 0.91 -3.90 10.26
N GLN A 184 1.80 -3.02 9.81
CA GLN A 184 2.37 -1.98 10.65
C GLN A 184 2.47 -0.67 9.87
N GLU A 185 2.07 0.41 10.51
CA GLU A 185 2.32 1.76 10.03
C GLU A 185 3.68 2.22 10.56
N ILE A 186 4.60 2.47 9.63
CA ILE A 186 5.97 2.91 9.87
C ILE A 186 5.97 4.44 9.83
N ALA A 187 6.13 5.07 10.99
CA ALA A 187 6.24 6.52 11.07
C ALA A 187 7.57 6.99 10.45
N ALA A 188 7.53 8.13 9.77
CA ALA A 188 8.73 8.79 9.25
C ALA A 188 9.54 9.37 10.41
N SER A 189 10.44 8.56 10.99
CA SER A 189 11.27 8.94 12.13
C SER A 189 12.74 8.59 11.89
N PRO A 190 13.69 9.50 12.19
CA PRO A 190 15.12 9.23 12.07
C PRO A 190 15.71 8.45 13.26
N SER A 191 14.90 8.04 14.24
CA SER A 191 15.36 7.36 15.45
C SER A 191 15.63 5.85 15.25
N SER A 192 16.20 5.20 16.28
CA SER A 192 16.52 3.77 16.37
C SER A 192 15.60 2.84 15.57
N PRO A 193 16.13 1.73 15.01
CA PRO A 193 15.37 0.91 14.09
C PRO A 193 14.08 0.41 14.73
N ILE A 194 12.96 0.61 14.02
CA ILE A 194 11.65 0.14 14.46
C ILE A 194 11.68 -1.40 14.43
N VAL A 195 11.27 -2.02 15.54
CA VAL A 195 11.28 -3.48 15.66
C VAL A 195 9.96 -4.05 15.15
N ILE A 196 10.05 -4.87 14.11
CA ILE A 196 8.91 -5.63 13.59
C ILE A 196 8.95 -7.03 14.18
N SER A 197 8.01 -7.31 15.08
CA SER A 197 7.94 -8.58 15.79
C SER A 197 7.00 -9.56 15.12
N ALA A 198 7.47 -10.80 14.93
CA ALA A 198 6.65 -11.92 14.48
C ALA A 198 6.84 -13.13 15.40
N ARG A 199 5.77 -13.89 15.61
CA ARG A 199 5.79 -15.06 16.49
C ARG A 199 5.23 -16.28 15.76
N PHE A 200 6.04 -17.33 15.67
CA PHE A 200 5.60 -18.64 15.24
C PHE A 200 5.25 -19.50 16.46
N GLU A 201 4.16 -20.25 16.36
CA GLU A 201 3.88 -21.35 17.27
C GLU A 201 4.55 -22.61 16.70
N ALA A 202 5.38 -23.28 17.50
CA ALA A 202 5.92 -24.58 17.08
C ALA A 202 4.75 -25.56 16.96
N THR A 203 4.35 -25.85 15.73
CA THR A 203 3.49 -27.01 15.47
C THR A 203 4.25 -28.24 15.93
N ARG A 204 3.72 -28.96 16.92
CA ARG A 204 4.04 -30.37 17.08
C ARG A 204 3.93 -30.98 15.68
N LYS A 205 5.01 -31.59 15.19
CA LYS A 205 4.94 -32.60 14.13
C LYS A 205 3.66 -33.41 14.43
N PRO A 206 2.72 -33.61 13.49
CA PRO A 206 1.59 -34.46 13.75
C PRO A 206 2.14 -35.83 14.10
N GLU A 207 2.26 -36.07 15.40
CA GLU A 207 2.40 -37.41 15.94
C GLU A 207 1.04 -38.01 15.66
N VAL A 208 1.04 -38.94 14.71
CA VAL A 208 -0.06 -39.83 14.45
C VAL A 208 -0.28 -40.62 15.76
N ALA A 209 -1.00 -40.02 16.69
CA ALA A 209 -1.48 -40.68 17.88
C ALA A 209 -2.78 -41.40 17.47
N PRO A 210 -2.84 -42.74 17.60
CA PRO A 210 -4.04 -43.49 17.30
C PRO A 210 -5.04 -43.21 18.42
N SER A 211 -6.08 -42.44 18.12
CA SER A 211 -7.30 -42.42 18.92
C SER A 211 -8.46 -42.77 18.01
N ALA A 212 -8.86 -44.03 18.12
CA ALA A 212 -10.10 -44.54 17.59
C ALA A 212 -11.26 -43.77 18.22
N THR A 213 -11.97 -43.00 17.40
CA THR A 213 -13.42 -43.02 17.43
C THR A 213 -13.82 -43.59 16.08
N VAL A 214 -14.30 -44.82 16.07
CA VAL A 214 -14.86 -45.48 14.88
C VAL A 214 -16.10 -44.69 14.50
N VAL A 215 -15.92 -43.71 13.62
CA VAL A 215 -16.94 -43.35 12.64
C VAL A 215 -16.77 -44.38 11.54
N GLU A 216 -17.82 -45.16 11.33
CA GLU A 216 -17.95 -46.13 10.25
C GLU A 216 -17.34 -45.56 8.96
N PRO A 217 -16.45 -46.30 8.28
CA PRO A 217 -15.79 -45.78 7.10
C PRO A 217 -16.85 -45.49 6.05
N ALA A 218 -17.04 -44.20 5.76
CA ALA A 218 -17.71 -43.79 4.54
C ALA A 218 -17.03 -44.55 3.38
N PRO A 219 -17.80 -45.20 2.50
CA PRO A 219 -17.25 -46.10 1.51
C PRO A 219 -16.13 -45.39 0.76
N GLU A 220 -14.95 -46.01 0.74
CA GLU A 220 -13.81 -45.49 0.00
C GLU A 220 -14.30 -45.07 -1.39
N PRO A 221 -14.07 -43.81 -1.82
CA PRO A 221 -14.38 -43.45 -3.18
C PRO A 221 -13.52 -44.36 -4.04
N LYS A 222 -14.18 -45.36 -4.65
CA LYS A 222 -13.58 -46.21 -5.67
C LYS A 222 -12.82 -45.28 -6.59
N ARG A 223 -11.52 -45.55 -6.80
CA ARG A 223 -10.70 -44.89 -7.82
C ARG A 223 -11.34 -45.11 -9.19
N SER A 224 -12.38 -44.34 -9.46
CA SER A 224 -12.91 -44.05 -10.77
C SER A 224 -12.06 -42.92 -11.28
N GLY A 225 -11.57 -43.02 -12.53
CA GLY A 225 -10.70 -42.01 -13.10
C GLY A 225 -11.35 -40.63 -12.96
N THR A 226 -10.87 -39.82 -12.01
CA THR A 226 -11.43 -38.51 -11.74
C THR A 226 -11.20 -37.67 -12.99
N SER A 227 -12.27 -37.52 -13.78
CA SER A 227 -12.22 -36.69 -14.96
C SER A 227 -11.89 -35.27 -14.51
N TRP A 228 -10.94 -34.64 -15.19
CA TRP A 228 -10.57 -33.25 -14.97
C TRP A 228 -11.78 -32.30 -15.00
N GLY A 229 -12.88 -32.72 -15.64
CA GLY A 229 -14.18 -32.06 -15.61
C GLY A 229 -14.81 -31.93 -14.21
N ALA A 230 -14.68 -32.94 -13.34
CA ALA A 230 -15.24 -32.88 -11.98
C ALA A 230 -14.48 -31.88 -11.09
N ILE A 231 -13.16 -31.79 -11.27
CA ILE A 231 -12.30 -30.82 -10.58
C ILE A 231 -12.62 -29.41 -11.07
N GLY A 232 -12.70 -29.21 -12.39
CA GLY A 232 -13.06 -27.91 -12.98
C GLY A 232 -14.43 -27.40 -12.55
N LEU A 233 -15.44 -28.28 -12.50
CA LEU A 233 -16.80 -27.92 -12.08
C LEU A 233 -16.86 -27.56 -10.59
N GLY A 234 -16.11 -28.27 -9.74
CA GLY A 234 -16.00 -27.96 -8.32
C GLY A 234 -15.36 -26.60 -8.06
N THR A 235 -14.25 -26.29 -8.75
CA THR A 235 -13.56 -25.00 -8.60
C THR A 235 -14.41 -23.83 -9.11
N ALA A 236 -15.10 -24.01 -10.24
CA ALA A 236 -16.01 -22.99 -10.78
C ALA A 236 -17.20 -22.71 -9.85
N ALA A 237 -17.78 -23.75 -9.23
CA ALA A 237 -18.89 -23.60 -8.29
C ALA A 237 -18.49 -22.80 -7.03
N VAL A 238 -17.30 -23.06 -6.47
CA VAL A 238 -16.77 -22.29 -5.33
C VAL A 238 -16.54 -20.83 -5.72
N GLY A 239 -15.99 -20.58 -6.91
CA GLY A 239 -15.83 -19.21 -7.44
C GLY A 239 -17.15 -18.45 -7.56
N ALA A 240 -18.21 -19.11 -8.05
CA ALA A 240 -19.54 -18.51 -8.18
C ALA A 240 -20.17 -18.15 -6.82
N VAL A 241 -20.01 -18.98 -5.80
CA VAL A 241 -20.45 -18.66 -4.43
C VAL A 241 -19.69 -17.45 -3.87
N GLY A 242 -18.38 -17.38 -4.11
CA GLY A 242 -17.54 -16.24 -3.71
C GLY A 242 -18.01 -14.93 -4.35
N LEU A 243 -18.32 -14.94 -5.65
CA LEU A 243 -18.87 -13.79 -6.36
C LEU A 243 -20.25 -13.37 -5.83
N GLY A 244 -21.13 -14.33 -5.52
CA GLY A 244 -22.45 -14.06 -4.95
C GLY A 244 -22.38 -13.39 -3.58
N LEU A 245 -21.50 -13.88 -2.70
CA LEU A 245 -21.23 -13.25 -1.41
C LEU A 245 -20.58 -11.86 -1.56
N GLY A 246 -19.69 -11.69 -2.55
CA GLY A 246 -19.10 -10.40 -2.90
C GLY A 246 -20.16 -9.35 -3.23
N VAL A 247 -21.12 -9.68 -4.11
CA VAL A 247 -22.24 -8.79 -4.45
C VAL A 247 -23.06 -8.39 -3.22
N TYR A 248 -23.36 -9.35 -2.33
CA TYR A 248 -24.10 -9.08 -1.10
C TYR A 248 -23.38 -8.09 -0.18
N PHE A 249 -22.09 -8.32 0.09
CA PHE A 249 -21.30 -7.43 0.94
C PHE A 249 -21.06 -6.07 0.28
N GLY A 250 -20.94 -6.00 -1.05
CA GLY A 250 -20.85 -4.74 -1.79
C GLY A 250 -22.12 -3.90 -1.68
N ALA A 251 -23.29 -4.51 -1.87
CA ALA A 251 -24.58 -3.84 -1.69
C ALA A 251 -24.79 -3.38 -0.24
N LYS A 252 -24.43 -4.22 0.73
CA LYS A 252 -24.47 -3.88 2.16
C LYS A 252 -23.54 -2.69 2.48
N ALA A 253 -22.34 -2.65 1.91
CA ALA A 253 -21.42 -1.54 2.08
C ALA A 253 -21.99 -0.22 1.54
N MET A 254 -22.64 -0.25 0.36
CA MET A 254 -23.30 0.94 -0.21
C MET A 254 -24.46 1.44 0.66
N SER A 255 -25.27 0.51 1.23
CA SER A 255 -26.33 0.88 2.18
C SER A 255 -25.74 1.56 3.41
N LEU A 256 -24.74 0.95 4.05
CA LEU A 256 -24.09 1.49 5.23
C LEU A 256 -23.40 2.84 4.96
N GLN A 257 -22.83 3.02 3.77
CA GLN A 257 -22.24 4.31 3.36
C GLN A 257 -23.30 5.41 3.26
N ASN A 258 -24.48 5.09 2.72
CA ASN A 258 -25.60 6.03 2.64
C ASN A 258 -26.18 6.33 4.03
N ASP A 259 -26.29 5.32 4.89
CA ASP A 259 -26.80 5.43 6.26
C ASP A 259 -25.86 6.24 7.17
N ALA A 260 -24.54 6.16 6.95
CA ALA A 260 -23.54 6.85 7.74
C ALA A 260 -23.57 8.39 7.56
N LYS A 261 -24.15 8.92 6.48
CA LYS A 261 -24.24 10.36 6.17
C LYS A 261 -22.90 11.12 6.26
N CYS A 262 -21.81 10.46 5.84
CA CYS A 262 -20.46 11.05 5.85
C CYS A 262 -20.01 11.39 4.42
N PRO A 263 -20.20 12.65 3.94
CA PRO A 263 -19.72 13.06 2.63
C PRO A 263 -18.19 12.92 2.54
N GLU A 264 -17.69 12.43 1.40
CA GLU A 264 -16.26 12.22 1.14
C GLU A 264 -15.51 11.39 2.19
N ASN A 265 -16.20 10.46 2.87
CA ASN A 265 -15.65 9.67 3.97
C ASN A 265 -15.18 10.49 5.18
N LYS A 266 -15.68 11.73 5.32
CA LYS A 266 -15.46 12.60 6.47
C LYS A 266 -16.79 12.80 7.20
N CYS A 267 -16.87 12.30 8.42
CA CYS A 267 -18.07 12.46 9.23
C CYS A 267 -18.04 13.82 9.93
N GLY A 268 -19.06 14.64 9.69
CA GLY A 268 -19.35 15.84 10.48
C GLY A 268 -20.10 15.50 11.77
N ALA A 269 -20.66 16.50 12.44
CA ALA A 269 -21.40 16.32 13.70
C ALA A 269 -22.63 15.40 13.58
N ASP A 270 -23.22 15.31 12.38
CA ASP A 270 -24.45 14.54 12.12
C ASP A 270 -24.20 13.13 11.54
N GLY A 271 -22.94 12.75 11.32
CA GLY A 271 -22.57 11.46 10.71
C GLY A 271 -22.18 10.41 11.76
N ASP A 272 -22.39 9.13 11.44
CA ASP A 272 -22.02 8.03 12.34
C ASP A 272 -20.69 7.37 11.90
N PRO A 273 -19.58 7.62 12.61
CA PRO A 273 -18.27 7.04 12.26
C PRO A 273 -18.19 5.53 12.50
N SER A 274 -19.09 4.94 13.30
CA SER A 274 -19.12 3.49 13.50
C SER A 274 -19.73 2.77 12.30
N VAL A 275 -20.84 3.30 11.77
CA VAL A 275 -21.48 2.79 10.55
C VAL A 275 -20.56 2.94 9.33
N LEU A 276 -19.79 4.04 9.27
CA LEU A 276 -18.77 4.21 8.23
C LEU A 276 -17.63 3.18 8.32
N ARG A 277 -17.21 2.78 9.54
CA ARG A 277 -16.21 1.70 9.71
C ARG A 277 -16.77 0.36 9.25
N ASP A 278 -18.02 0.07 9.55
CA ASP A 278 -18.70 -1.15 9.10
C ASP A 278 -18.88 -1.18 7.58
N ALA A 279 -19.19 -0.03 6.97
CA ALA A 279 -19.24 0.12 5.51
C ALA A 279 -17.87 -0.20 4.86
N LYS A 280 -16.78 0.35 5.41
CA LYS A 280 -15.41 0.08 4.94
C LYS A 280 -15.01 -1.38 5.12
N SER A 281 -15.35 -1.98 6.27
CA SER A 281 -15.08 -3.39 6.53
C SER A 281 -15.83 -4.30 5.53
N ALA A 282 -17.12 -4.05 5.31
CA ALA A 282 -17.93 -4.77 4.32
C ALA A 282 -17.41 -4.58 2.88
N ALA A 283 -16.95 -3.37 2.52
CA ALA A 283 -16.34 -3.09 1.22
C ALA A 283 -15.03 -3.86 1.01
N ASN A 284 -14.18 -3.96 2.04
CA ASN A 284 -12.94 -4.73 1.99
C ASN A 284 -13.23 -6.24 1.82
N VAL A 285 -14.20 -6.77 2.57
CA VAL A 285 -14.65 -8.18 2.44
C VAL A 285 -15.20 -8.44 1.04
N SER A 286 -16.04 -7.55 0.51
CA SER A 286 -16.55 -7.62 -0.86
C SER A 286 -15.42 -7.65 -1.89
N THR A 287 -14.43 -6.76 -1.77
CA THR A 287 -13.30 -6.67 -2.70
C THR A 287 -12.46 -7.95 -2.68
N ALA A 288 -12.15 -8.47 -1.49
CA ALA A 288 -11.43 -9.74 -1.35
C ALA A 288 -12.20 -10.91 -1.98
N LEU A 289 -13.53 -10.98 -1.77
CA LEU A 289 -14.39 -12.02 -2.34
C LEU A 289 -14.52 -11.92 -3.86
N PHE A 290 -14.58 -10.71 -4.43
CA PHE A 290 -14.59 -10.54 -5.89
C PHE A 290 -13.27 -10.94 -6.53
N VAL A 291 -12.13 -10.57 -5.93
CA VAL A 291 -10.81 -10.94 -6.45
C VAL A 291 -10.61 -12.46 -6.34
N ALA A 292 -10.83 -13.04 -5.16
CA ALA A 292 -10.67 -14.48 -4.95
C ALA A 292 -11.67 -15.30 -5.79
N GLY A 293 -12.95 -14.89 -5.79
CA GLY A 293 -14.01 -15.53 -6.59
C GLY A 293 -13.78 -15.41 -8.09
N GLY A 294 -13.28 -14.25 -8.56
CA GLY A 294 -12.92 -14.02 -9.96
C GLY A 294 -11.77 -14.90 -10.43
N ILE A 295 -10.70 -15.01 -9.63
CA ILE A 295 -9.55 -15.89 -9.93
C ILE A 295 -9.99 -17.36 -9.99
N LEU A 296 -10.75 -17.82 -9.00
CA LEU A 296 -11.24 -19.20 -8.95
C LEU A 296 -12.25 -19.50 -10.06
N GLY A 297 -13.12 -18.54 -10.40
CA GLY A 297 -14.08 -18.67 -11.49
C GLY A 297 -13.41 -18.79 -12.85
N ILE A 298 -12.50 -17.85 -13.18
CA ILE A 298 -11.76 -17.86 -14.46
C ILE A 298 -10.85 -19.09 -14.55
N GLY A 299 -10.14 -19.42 -13.47
CA GLY A 299 -9.27 -20.60 -13.41
C GLY A 299 -10.04 -21.92 -13.56
N GLY A 300 -11.17 -22.08 -12.86
CA GLY A 300 -12.03 -23.26 -12.97
C GLY A 300 -12.63 -23.42 -14.38
N LEU A 301 -13.07 -22.31 -14.99
CA LEU A 301 -13.58 -22.33 -16.36
C LEU A 301 -12.48 -22.67 -17.38
N ALA A 302 -11.27 -22.15 -17.19
CA ALA A 302 -10.13 -22.50 -18.04
C ALA A 302 -9.80 -24.00 -17.96
N ILE A 303 -9.85 -24.62 -16.77
CA ILE A 303 -9.61 -26.06 -16.60
C ILE A 303 -10.70 -26.91 -17.29
N LEU A 304 -11.95 -26.44 -17.28
CA LEU A 304 -13.05 -27.08 -18.01
C LEU A 304 -12.87 -26.98 -19.53
N LEU A 305 -12.43 -25.82 -20.03
CA LEU A 305 -12.28 -25.56 -21.46
C LEU A 305 -11.02 -26.20 -22.06
N LEU A 306 -9.93 -26.26 -21.30
CA LEU A 306 -8.65 -26.85 -21.75
C LEU A 306 -8.54 -28.33 -21.39
N SER A 307 -9.61 -28.93 -20.86
CA SER A 307 -9.59 -30.34 -20.47
C SER A 307 -9.41 -31.24 -21.69
N PRO A 308 -8.37 -32.10 -21.72
CA PRO A 308 -8.18 -33.04 -22.83
C PRO A 308 -9.36 -34.02 -22.88
N SER A 309 -9.94 -34.17 -24.08
CA SER A 309 -11.00 -35.15 -24.34
C SER A 309 -10.49 -36.55 -23.98
N PRO A 310 -11.31 -37.43 -23.38
CA PRO A 310 -10.87 -38.79 -23.09
C PRO A 310 -10.53 -39.47 -24.42
N SER A 311 -9.24 -39.70 -24.65
CA SER A 311 -8.78 -40.56 -25.74
C SER A 311 -9.32 -41.95 -25.45
N SER A 312 -10.23 -42.44 -26.31
CA SER A 312 -10.71 -43.82 -26.28
C SER A 312 -9.52 -44.75 -26.12
N ALA A 313 -9.47 -45.48 -25.01
CA ALA A 313 -8.39 -46.42 -24.76
C ALA A 313 -8.47 -47.54 -25.81
N ALA A 314 -7.58 -47.50 -26.81
CA ALA A 314 -7.38 -48.59 -27.74
C ALA A 314 -7.03 -49.85 -26.92
N THR A 315 -7.95 -50.80 -26.87
CA THR A 315 -7.77 -52.01 -26.08
C THR A 315 -7.08 -53.03 -26.95
N VAL A 316 -5.81 -53.31 -26.65
CA VAL A 316 -5.04 -54.37 -27.30
C VAL A 316 -5.12 -55.63 -26.44
N ARG A 317 -5.61 -56.72 -27.01
CA ARG A 317 -5.61 -58.03 -26.35
C ARG A 317 -4.60 -58.94 -27.02
N LEU A 318 -3.71 -59.49 -26.21
CA LEU A 318 -2.79 -60.53 -26.64
C LEU A 318 -3.45 -61.89 -26.41
N ARG A 319 -3.59 -62.69 -27.47
CA ARG A 319 -3.99 -64.09 -27.36
C ARG A 319 -2.83 -64.98 -27.77
N SER A 320 -2.47 -65.92 -26.91
CA SER A 320 -1.54 -66.99 -27.28
C SER A 320 -2.26 -68.03 -28.14
N VAL A 321 -1.60 -68.49 -29.21
CA VAL A 321 -2.04 -69.59 -30.05
C VAL A 321 -0.96 -70.65 -30.04
N ALA A 322 -1.31 -71.85 -29.60
CA ALA A 322 -0.46 -73.02 -29.67
C ALA A 322 -1.13 -74.05 -30.59
N SER A 323 -0.40 -74.53 -31.59
CA SER A 323 -0.74 -75.75 -32.31
C SER A 323 0.41 -76.74 -32.19
N GLY A 324 0.18 -78.01 -32.53
CA GLY A 324 1.06 -79.14 -32.19
C GLY A 324 2.55 -79.00 -32.60
N GLU A 325 2.91 -78.08 -33.49
CA GLU A 325 4.30 -77.84 -33.89
C GLU A 325 4.79 -76.38 -33.72
N VAL A 326 3.91 -75.41 -33.42
CA VAL A 326 4.30 -73.98 -33.32
C VAL A 326 3.52 -73.27 -32.22
N ALA A 327 4.23 -72.49 -31.40
CA ALA A 327 3.65 -71.55 -30.45
C ALA A 327 3.89 -70.11 -30.91
N GLY A 328 2.83 -69.29 -30.92
CA GLY A 328 2.89 -67.88 -31.28
C GLY A 328 1.91 -67.02 -30.47
N ALA A 329 1.97 -65.71 -30.66
CA ALA A 329 1.03 -64.76 -30.06
C ALA A 329 0.40 -63.89 -31.14
N VAL A 330 -0.91 -63.70 -31.05
CA VAL A 330 -1.68 -62.82 -31.93
C VAL A 330 -2.08 -61.58 -31.12
N LEU A 331 -1.80 -60.41 -31.70
CA LEU A 331 -2.26 -59.12 -31.20
C LEU A 331 -3.54 -58.74 -31.93
N GLU A 332 -4.62 -58.56 -31.19
CA GLU A 332 -5.91 -58.10 -31.72
C GLU A 332 -6.27 -56.77 -31.06
N GLY A 333 -6.58 -55.77 -31.88
CA GLY A 333 -6.94 -54.42 -31.42
C GLY A 333 -8.27 -53.98 -32.03
N ALA A 334 -9.07 -53.27 -31.24
CA ALA A 334 -10.20 -52.49 -31.73
C ALA A 334 -9.82 -51.01 -31.67
N PHE A 335 -9.88 -50.33 -32.81
CA PHE A 335 -9.57 -48.91 -32.98
C PHE A 335 -10.85 -48.09 -32.93
#